data_AF-A0A957KXT2-F1
#
_entry.id   AF-A0A957KXT2-F1
#
_cell.length_a   1.000
_cell.length_b   1.000
_cell.length_c   1.000
_cell.angle_alpha   90.00
_cell.angle_beta   90.00
_cell.angle_gamma   90.00
#
_symmetry.space_group_name_H-M   'P 1'
#
loop_
_entity.id
_entity.type
_entity.pdbx_description
1 polymer ?
#
loop_
_entity_poly.entity_id
_entity_poly.type
_entity_poly.pdbx_seq_one_letter_code
_entity_poly.pdbx_strand_id
1 'polypeptide(L)'
;MIAFNDAVKTIREAWINVQAGLYAAPLEPAVAESDKQEVLRRYQPIFTPDHLPRLTEAEFRSFLIFSNNKHWSGLHRLGPRICKDMMSPSVVK
;
A
#
# COMPACT_ATOMS: atom_id res chain seq x y z
N MET A 1 14.05 -22.68 11.69
CA MET A 1 14.22 -21.48 12.55
C MET A 1 15.62 -20.96 12.24
N ILE A 2 15.76 -19.83 11.57
CA ILE A 2 17.08 -19.29 11.19
C ILE A 2 17.65 -18.58 12.43
N ALA A 3 18.90 -18.87 12.82
CA ALA A 3 19.54 -18.20 13.94
C ALA A 3 19.80 -16.74 13.59
N PHE A 4 19.79 -15.84 14.58
CA PHE A 4 19.97 -14.40 14.38
C PHE A 4 21.20 -14.05 13.54
N ASN A 5 22.33 -14.74 13.78
CA ASN A 5 23.58 -14.52 13.04
C ASN A 5 23.46 -14.90 11.56
N ASP A 6 22.70 -15.93 11.23
CA ASP A 6 22.49 -16.35 9.85
C ASP A 6 21.61 -15.33 9.11
N ALA A 7 20.59 -14.78 9.78
CA ALA A 7 19.76 -13.71 9.22
C ALA A 7 20.59 -12.43 8.93
N VAL A 8 21.46 -12.03 9.87
CA VAL A 8 22.35 -10.87 9.68
C VAL A 8 23.33 -11.10 8.52
N LYS A 9 23.88 -12.32 8.41
CA LYS A 9 24.77 -12.69 7.31
C LYS A 9 24.06 -12.58 5.96
N THR A 10 22.85 -13.14 5.86
CA THR A 10 22.03 -13.07 4.65
C THR A 10 21.74 -11.62 4.24
N ILE A 11 21.40 -10.75 5.19
CA ILE A 11 21.14 -9.33 4.90
C ILE A 11 22.39 -8.62 4.38
N ARG A 12 23.56 -8.93 4.96
CA ARG A 12 24.83 -8.32 4.55
C ARG A 12 25.26 -8.75 3.15
N GLU A 13 25.11 -10.03 2.84
CA GLU A 13 25.36 -10.58 1.50
C GLU A 13 24.39 -9.98 0.47
N ALA A 14 23.11 -9.84 0.85
CA ALA A 14 22.12 -9.20 0.00
C ALA A 14 22.52 -7.75 -0.34
N TRP A 15 22.99 -6.98 0.65
CA TRP A 15 23.46 -5.61 0.46
C TRP A 15 24.67 -5.51 -0.48
N ILE A 16 25.66 -6.39 -0.31
CA ILE A 16 26.86 -6.44 -1.18
C ILE A 16 26.46 -6.70 -2.63
N ASN A 17 25.54 -7.64 -2.86
CA ASN A 17 25.07 -7.98 -4.19
C ASN A 17 24.25 -6.84 -4.82
N VAL A 18 23.51 -6.04 -4.04
CA VAL A 18 22.85 -4.81 -4.52
C VAL A 18 23.89 -3.79 -5.00
N GLN A 19 24.93 -3.53 -4.19
CA GLN A 19 26.00 -2.60 -4.56
C GLN A 19 26.79 -3.07 -5.80
N ALA A 20 26.97 -4.37 -5.94
CA ALA A 20 27.63 -4.99 -7.08
C ALA A 20 26.71 -5.12 -8.32
N GLY A 21 25.46 -4.66 -8.26
CA GLY A 21 24.49 -4.77 -9.36
C GLY A 21 24.04 -6.19 -9.68
N LEU A 22 24.36 -7.17 -8.84
CA LEU A 22 24.07 -8.60 -9.04
C LEU A 22 22.58 -8.93 -8.85
N TYR A 23 21.83 -8.05 -8.18
CA TYR A 23 20.36 -8.08 -8.12
C TYR A 23 19.70 -7.00 -8.96
N ALA A 24 20.37 -6.51 -10.00
CA ALA A 24 19.68 -5.81 -11.09
C ALA A 24 18.82 -6.80 -11.92
N ALA A 25 18.03 -7.65 -11.26
CA ALA A 25 16.72 -7.91 -11.79
C ALA A 25 16.02 -6.55 -11.88
N PRO A 26 15.26 -6.25 -12.93
CA PRO A 26 14.33 -5.14 -12.85
C PRO A 26 13.55 -5.38 -11.57
N LEU A 27 13.67 -4.47 -10.59
CA LEU A 27 12.64 -4.34 -9.57
C LEU A 27 11.34 -4.43 -10.37
N GLU A 28 10.55 -5.50 -10.18
CA GLU A 28 9.18 -5.62 -10.72
C GLU A 28 8.63 -4.22 -10.90
N PRO A 29 8.53 -3.71 -12.16
CA PRO A 29 8.81 -2.33 -12.53
C PRO A 29 8.30 -1.44 -11.42
N ALA A 30 9.25 -0.97 -10.61
CA ALA A 30 8.99 -0.18 -9.41
C ALA A 30 7.81 0.72 -9.72
N VAL A 31 6.65 0.44 -9.09
CA VAL A 31 5.31 0.83 -9.58
C VAL A 31 5.41 2.05 -10.48
N ALA A 32 5.14 1.85 -11.78
CA ALA A 32 5.43 2.84 -12.81
C ALA A 32 5.17 4.24 -12.25
N GLU A 33 6.14 5.16 -12.32
CA GLU A 33 6.01 6.47 -11.68
C GLU A 33 4.68 7.15 -12.08
N SER A 34 4.18 6.87 -13.29
CA SER A 34 2.83 7.23 -13.75
C SER A 34 1.69 6.73 -12.86
N ASP A 35 1.71 5.47 -12.43
CA ASP A 35 0.71 4.84 -11.56
C ASP A 35 0.74 5.46 -10.17
N LYS A 36 1.93 5.71 -9.64
CA LYS A 36 2.12 6.43 -8.37
C LYS A 36 1.54 7.85 -8.45
N GLN A 37 1.87 8.60 -9.50
CA GLN A 37 1.35 9.95 -9.70
C GLN A 37 -0.18 9.96 -9.89
N GLU A 38 -0.74 8.97 -10.61
CA GLU A 38 -2.19 8.83 -10.77
C GLU A 38 -2.89 8.62 -9.42
N VAL A 39 -2.36 7.70 -8.61
CA VAL A 39 -2.92 7.35 -7.30
C VAL A 39 -2.82 8.54 -6.34
N LEU A 40 -1.66 9.19 -6.27
CA LEU A 40 -1.46 10.38 -5.42
C LEU A 40 -2.42 11.50 -5.83
N ARG A 41 -2.49 11.85 -7.11
CA ARG A 41 -3.41 12.87 -7.61
C ARG A 41 -4.86 12.61 -7.23
N ARG A 42 -5.31 11.35 -7.23
CA ARG A 42 -6.69 10.97 -6.92
C ARG A 42 -6.97 10.88 -5.43
N TYR A 43 -6.06 10.28 -4.65
CA TYR A 43 -6.32 9.88 -3.27
C TYR A 43 -5.63 10.72 -2.21
N GLN A 44 -4.56 11.45 -2.55
CA GLN A 44 -3.93 12.40 -1.62
C GLN A 44 -4.90 13.43 -1.02
N PRO A 45 -5.80 14.10 -1.78
CA PRO A 45 -6.75 15.05 -1.19
C PRO A 45 -7.79 14.38 -0.28
N ILE A 46 -8.08 13.09 -0.52
CA ILE A 46 -9.04 12.28 0.26
C ILE A 46 -8.42 11.85 1.60
N PHE A 47 -7.14 11.49 1.61
CA PHE A 47 -6.43 11.08 2.84
C PHE A 47 -5.71 12.25 3.52
N THR A 48 -6.36 13.40 3.60
CA THR A 48 -5.88 14.57 4.37
C THR A 48 -6.41 14.57 5.80
N PRO A 49 -5.69 15.16 6.77
CA PRO A 49 -6.20 15.30 8.15
C PRO A 49 -7.59 15.95 8.23
N ASP A 50 -7.88 16.91 7.34
CA ASP A 50 -9.15 17.65 7.32
C ASP A 50 -10.31 16.85 6.69
N HIS A 51 -10.01 15.87 5.82
CA HIS A 51 -11.02 15.05 5.16
C HIS A 51 -11.24 13.70 5.86
N LEU A 52 -10.22 13.15 6.53
CA LEU A 52 -10.28 11.87 7.24
C LEU A 52 -11.51 11.70 8.17
N PRO A 53 -11.92 12.71 8.97
CA PRO A 53 -13.11 12.60 9.82
C PRO A 53 -14.43 12.42 9.05
N ARG A 54 -14.44 12.75 7.75
CA ARG A 54 -15.59 12.69 6.85
C ARG A 54 -15.40 11.66 5.73
N LEU A 55 -14.32 10.87 5.79
CA LEU A 55 -14.02 9.85 4.80
C LEU A 55 -15.17 8.86 4.71
N THR A 56 -15.78 8.78 3.54
CA THR A 56 -16.89 7.87 3.30
C THR A 56 -16.41 6.47 3.00
N GLU A 57 -17.27 5.48 3.26
CA GLU A 57 -17.01 4.10 2.84
C GLU A 57 -16.80 4.00 1.32
N ALA A 58 -17.54 4.78 0.52
CA ALA A 58 -17.43 4.76 -0.93
C ALA A 58 -16.05 5.23 -1.41
N GLU A 59 -15.53 6.33 -0.84
CA GLU A 59 -14.17 6.84 -1.12
C GLU A 59 -13.10 5.82 -0.72
N PHE A 60 -13.23 5.23 0.47
CA PHE A 60 -12.29 4.24 0.94
C PHE A 60 -12.34 2.95 0.10
N ARG A 61 -13.54 2.42 -0.20
CA ARG A 61 -13.70 1.25 -1.08
C ARG A 61 -13.15 1.48 -2.48
N SER A 62 -13.32 2.69 -3.02
CA SER A 62 -12.72 3.06 -4.31
C SER A 62 -11.20 2.86 -4.30
N PHE A 63 -10.52 3.25 -3.21
CA PHE A 63 -9.09 3.04 -3.06
C PHE A 63 -8.70 1.55 -3.01
N LEU A 64 -9.50 0.69 -2.40
CA LEU A 64 -9.15 -0.74 -2.25
C LEU A 64 -9.12 -1.52 -3.58
N ILE A 65 -9.78 -1.02 -4.61
CA ILE A 65 -9.83 -1.65 -5.93
C ILE A 65 -8.44 -1.59 -6.58
N PHE A 66 -7.93 -2.74 -7.04
CA PHE A 66 -6.59 -2.83 -7.63
C PHE A 66 -6.42 -1.92 -8.86
N SER A 67 -7.42 -1.83 -9.74
CA SER A 67 -7.37 -0.93 -10.89
C SER A 67 -7.28 0.55 -10.53
N ASN A 68 -7.61 0.91 -9.28
CA ASN A 68 -7.56 2.28 -8.77
C ASN A 68 -6.32 2.56 -7.92
N ASN A 69 -5.92 1.66 -7.02
CA ASN A 69 -4.70 1.87 -6.23
C ASN A 69 -3.43 1.44 -6.97
N LYS A 70 -3.49 0.62 -8.02
CA LYS A 70 -2.36 0.16 -8.86
C LYS A 70 -1.21 -0.59 -8.16
N HIS A 71 -1.11 -0.55 -6.84
CA HIS A 71 0.06 -0.99 -6.07
C HIS A 71 -0.22 -2.29 -5.30
N TRP A 72 -1.43 -2.46 -4.75
CA TRP A 72 -1.73 -3.56 -3.83
C TRP A 72 -2.82 -4.47 -4.37
N SER A 73 -2.39 -5.56 -5.00
CA SER A 73 -3.28 -6.66 -5.37
C SER A 73 -3.78 -7.36 -4.09
N GLY A 74 -5.12 -7.47 -3.96
CA GLY A 74 -5.75 -8.18 -2.83
C GLY A 74 -6.42 -7.32 -1.77
N LEU A 75 -6.18 -5.99 -1.73
CA LEU A 75 -6.93 -5.10 -0.82
C LEU A 75 -8.44 -5.12 -1.07
N HIS A 76 -8.84 -5.22 -2.35
CA HIS A 76 -10.25 -5.31 -2.74
C HIS A 76 -11.02 -6.43 -2.02
N ARG A 77 -10.37 -7.58 -1.79
CA ARG A 77 -10.99 -8.72 -1.07
C ARG A 77 -11.24 -8.43 0.40
N LEU A 78 -10.47 -7.52 0.99
CA LEU A 78 -10.59 -7.12 2.39
C LEU A 78 -11.68 -6.07 2.60
N GLY A 79 -12.16 -5.41 1.54
CA GLY A 79 -13.12 -4.30 1.60
C GLY A 79 -14.29 -4.51 2.55
N PRO A 80 -15.09 -5.58 2.40
CA PRO A 80 -16.22 -5.85 3.30
C PRO A 80 -15.83 -5.99 4.77
N ARG A 81 -14.62 -6.47 5.06
CA ARG A 81 -14.12 -6.67 6.43
C ARG A 81 -13.61 -5.38 7.04
N ILE A 82 -12.86 -4.58 6.27
CA ILE A 82 -12.19 -3.37 6.78
C ILE A 82 -13.08 -2.13 6.76
N CYS A 83 -14.20 -2.14 6.02
CA CYS A 83 -15.18 -1.05 6.01
C CYS A 83 -16.36 -1.31 6.97
N LYS A 84 -16.30 -2.37 7.79
CA LYS A 84 -17.44 -2.85 8.59
C LYS A 84 -17.93 -1.80 9.60
N ASP A 85 -17.00 -1.05 10.19
CA ASP A 85 -17.24 0.02 11.16
C ASP A 85 -17.64 1.35 10.50
N MET A 86 -17.34 1.54 9.22
CA MET A 86 -17.78 2.70 8.44
C MET A 86 -19.27 2.61 8.02
N MET A 87 -19.87 1.42 8.05
CA MET A 87 -21.28 1.18 7.72
C MET A 87 -22.28 1.63 8.80
N SER A 88 -21.81 2.25 9.89
CA SER A 88 -22.70 2.84 10.89
C SER A 88 -22.78 4.35 10.68
N PRO A 89 -23.96 4.94 10.37
CA PRO A 89 -24.18 6.33 10.69
C PRO A 89 -24.18 6.41 12.22
N SER A 90 -23.03 6.67 12.81
CA SER A 90 -22.97 7.16 14.18
C SER A 90 -23.68 8.49 14.19
N VAL A 91 -24.98 8.44 14.49
CA VAL A 91 -25.76 9.57 14.99
C VAL A 91 -24.95 10.17 16.12
N VAL A 92 -24.36 11.32 15.85
CA VAL A 92 -23.73 12.15 16.87
C VAL A 92 -24.83 12.48 17.88
N LYS A 93 -24.64 12.05 19.13
CA LYS A 93 -25.48 12.44 20.27
C LYS A 93 -25.25 13.90 20.62
#